data_AF-R9AX75-F1
#
_entry.id   AF-R9AX75-F1
#
_cell.length_a   1.000
_cell.length_b   1.000
_cell.length_c   1.000
_cell.angle_alpha   90.00
_cell.angle_beta   90.00
_cell.angle_gamma   90.00
#
_symmetry.space_group_name_H-M   'P 1'
#
loop_
_entity.id
_entity.type
_entity.pdbx_description
1 polymer ?
#
loop_
_entity_poly.entity_id
_entity_poly.type
_entity_poly.pdbx_seq_one_letter_code
_entity_poly.pdbx_strand_id
1 'polypeptide(L)' 'MSNLIARKALIIVDMQNGLFKQAIAPFNNNHVLNNINLLIEKADLSQVPVIYMRHVGLAHTPLSP' A
#
# COMPACT_ATOMS: atom_id res chain seq x y z
N MET A 1 7.15 -3.53 -34.68
CA MET A 1 7.50 -2.54 -33.65
C MET A 1 7.36 -3.22 -32.30
N SER A 2 8.46 -3.61 -31.67
CA SER A 2 8.45 -4.23 -30.34
C SER A 2 8.10 -3.17 -29.32
N ASN A 3 6.87 -3.22 -28.81
CA ASN A 3 6.48 -2.44 -27.64
C ASN A 3 7.33 -2.96 -26.48
N LEU A 4 8.38 -2.23 -26.06
CA LEU A 4 9.12 -2.60 -24.85
C LEU A 4 8.11 -2.61 -23.71
N ILE A 5 7.78 -3.79 -23.21
CA ILE A 5 6.98 -3.93 -21.99
C ILE A 5 7.83 -3.34 -20.87
N ALA A 6 7.58 -2.07 -20.54
CA ALA A 6 8.16 -1.43 -19.38
C ALA A 6 7.74 -2.25 -18.15
N ARG A 7 8.69 -2.93 -17.53
CA ARG A 7 8.44 -3.70 -16.31
C ARG A 7 8.09 -2.69 -15.22
N LYS A 8 6.92 -2.87 -14.62
CA LYS A 8 6.39 -2.01 -13.55
C LYS A 8 5.97 -2.90 -12.39
N ALA A 9 5.93 -2.31 -11.20
CA ALA A 9 5.37 -2.90 -9.99
C ALA A 9 4.65 -1.78 -9.21
N LEU A 10 3.62 -2.15 -8.45
CA LEU A 10 2.97 -1.28 -7.48
C LEU A 10 3.58 -1.57 -6.11
N ILE A 11 4.11 -0.54 -5.45
CA ILE A 11 4.64 -0.65 -4.08
C ILE A 11 3.70 0.10 -3.14
N ILE A 12 3.26 -0.58 -2.07
CA ILE A 12 2.40 -0.02 -1.03
C ILE A 12 3.19 -0.01 0.28
N VAL A 13 3.36 1.17 0.87
CA VAL A 13 4.22 1.40 2.03
C VAL A 13 3.38 1.79 3.24
N ASP A 14 3.58 1.08 4.35
CA ASP A 14 3.07 1.43 5.69
C ASP A 14 1.55 1.59 5.82
N MET A 15 0.80 1.02 4.88
CA MET A 15 -0.67 0.97 4.90
C MET A 15 -1.18 -0.15 5.81
N GLN A 16 -0.92 -0.02 7.11
CA GLN A 16 -1.25 -1.01 8.13
C GLN A 16 -2.19 -0.45 9.19
N ASN A 17 -2.95 -1.33 9.86
CA ASN A 17 -3.92 -0.94 10.88
C ASN A 17 -3.34 -0.03 11.97
N GLY A 18 -2.07 -0.25 12.34
CA GLY A 18 -1.37 0.57 13.32
C GLY A 18 -1.25 2.05 12.91
N LEU A 19 -1.22 2.37 11.61
CA LEU A 19 -1.24 3.74 11.10
C LEU A 19 -2.59 4.44 11.37
N PHE A 20 -3.70 3.72 11.24
CA PHE A 20 -5.06 4.26 11.36
C PHE A 20 -5.59 4.25 12.80
N LYS A 21 -4.94 3.50 13.70
CA LYS A 21 -5.29 3.40 15.11
C LYS A 21 -4.51 4.38 16.01
N GLN A 22 -3.71 5.28 15.42
CA GLN A 22 -2.99 6.32 16.17
C GLN A 22 -3.93 7.46 16.58
N ALA A 23 -3.48 8.27 17.55
CA ALA A 23 -4.22 9.44 18.03
C ALA A 23 -4.52 10.46 16.91
N ILE A 24 -3.68 10.50 15.87
CA ILE A 24 -3.88 11.32 14.68
C ILE A 24 -3.99 10.38 13.48
N ALA A 25 -5.16 10.37 12.86
CA ALA A 25 -5.38 9.63 11.63
C ALA A 25 -4.62 10.29 10.45
N PRO A 26 -4.23 9.52 9.42
CA PRO A 26 -3.68 10.09 8.20
C PRO A 26 -4.62 11.10 7.57
N PHE A 27 -4.06 12.18 7.03
CA PHE A 27 -4.84 13.15 6.28
C PHE A 27 -5.53 12.47 5.10
N ASN A 28 -6.84 12.71 4.95
CA ASN A 28 -7.66 12.17 3.86
C ASN A 28 -7.60 10.64 3.72
N ASN A 29 -7.53 9.94 4.86
CA ASN A 29 -7.42 8.49 5.00
C ASN A 29 -8.30 7.66 4.03
N ASN A 30 -9.59 8.00 3.90
CA ASN A 30 -10.53 7.29 3.06
C ASN A 30 -10.19 7.43 1.57
N HIS A 31 -9.82 8.64 1.14
CA HIS A 31 -9.46 8.88 -0.27
C HIS A 31 -8.16 8.19 -0.64
N VAL A 32 -7.17 8.20 0.26
CA VAL A 32 -5.91 7.46 0.09
C VAL A 32 -6.18 5.95 -0.04
N LEU A 33 -6.97 5.40 0.88
CA LEU A 33 -7.31 3.97 0.87
C LEU A 33 -8.08 3.57 -0.39
N ASN A 34 -9.07 4.37 -0.80
CA ASN A 34 -9.84 4.12 -2.03
C ASN A 34 -8.94 4.12 -3.28
N ASN A 35 -8.00 5.06 -3.37
CA ASN A 35 -7.07 5.11 -4.51
C ASN A 35 -6.10 3.94 -4.52
N ILE A 36 -5.62 3.49 -3.35
CA ILE A 36 -4.77 2.30 -3.26
C ILE A 36 -5.54 1.07 -3.71
N ASN A 37 -6.79 0.88 -3.27
CA ASN A 37 -7.63 -0.24 -3.71
C ASN A 37 -7.84 -0.22 -5.23
N LEU A 38 -8.10 0.95 -5.81
CA LEU A 38 -8.22 1.11 -7.27
C LEU A 38 -6.91 0.76 -8.00
N LEU A 39 -5.75 1.10 -7.43
CA LEU A 39 -4.45 0.77 -8.02
C LEU A 39 -4.14 -0.73 -7.93
N ILE A 40 -4.52 -1.39 -6.83
CA ILE A 40 -4.41 -2.85 -6.69
C ILE A 40 -5.25 -3.54 -7.76
N GLU A 41 -6.52 -3.13 -7.92
CA GLU A 41 -7.41 -3.69 -8.96
C GLU A 41 -6.82 -3.55 -10.36
N LYS A 42 -6.27 -2.36 -10.69
CA LYS A 42 -5.60 -2.13 -11.98
C LYS A 42 -4.34 -2.98 -12.16
N ALA A 43 -3.57 -3.17 -11.09
CA ALA A 43 -2.38 -3.99 -11.10
C ALA A 43 -2.72 -5.46 -11.34
N ASP A 44 -3.74 -5.98 -10.66
CA ASP A 44 -4.25 -7.34 -10.83
C ASP A 44 -4.72 -7.60 -12.27
N LEU A 45 -5.56 -6.70 -12.82
CA LEU A 45 -6.05 -6.79 -14.21
C LEU A 45 -4.91 -6.76 -15.24
N SER A 46 -3.81 -6.08 -14.92
CA SER A 46 -2.66 -5.91 -15.82
C SER A 46 -1.50 -6.86 -15.52
N GLN A 47 -1.67 -7.81 -14.58
CA GLN A 47 -0.62 -8.73 -14.12
C GLN A 47 0.66 -8.01 -13.68
N VAL A 48 0.50 -6.84 -13.07
CA VAL A 48 1.58 -6.04 -12.48
C VAL A 48 1.79 -6.50 -11.04
N PRO A 49 3.01 -6.87 -10.63
CA PRO A 49 3.30 -7.26 -9.25
C PRO A 49 2.92 -6.16 -8.25
N VAL A 50 2.28 -6.55 -7.15
CA VAL A 50 2.00 -5.69 -6.00
C VAL A 50 2.89 -6.11 -4.83
N ILE A 51 3.67 -5.17 -4.30
CA ILE A 51 4.61 -5.40 -3.20
C ILE A 51 4.15 -4.58 -1.99
N TYR A 52 3.91 -5.27 -0.88
CA TYR A 52 3.49 -4.65 0.39
C TYR A 52 4.69 -4.54 1.33
N MET A 53 4.90 -3.35 1.88
CA MET A 53 5.91 -3.07 2.90
C MET A 53 5.24 -2.57 4.17
N ARG A 54 5.70 -3.07 5.32
CA ARG A 54 5.25 -2.62 6.63
C ARG A 54 6.43 -2.28 7.52
N HIS A 55 6.32 -1.18 8.26
CA HIS A 55 7.18 -0.89 9.39
C HIS A 55 6.85 -1.84 10.55
N VAL A 56 7.87 -2.48 11.11
CA VAL A 56 7.76 -3.32 12.31
C VAL A 56 8.24 -2.50 13.50
N GLY A 57 7.29 -2.07 14.32
CA GLY A 57 7.56 -1.35 15.56
C GLY A 57 7.98 -2.27 16.70
N LEU A 58 8.32 -1.65 17.83
CA LEU A 58 8.66 -2.37 19.05
C LEU A 58 7.46 -3.20 19.54
N ALA A 59 7.77 -4.25 20.30
CA ALA A 59 6.77 -5.04 21.00
C ALA A 59 5.82 -4.12 21.79
N HIS A 60 4.53 -4.45 21.79
CA HIS A 60 3.48 -3.70 22.50
C HIS A 60 3.17 -2.29 21.96
N THR A 61 3.68 -1.93 20.78
CA THR A 61 3.25 -0.72 20.05
C THR A 61 2.15 -1.05 19.03
N PRO A 62 1.39 -0.06 18.51
CA PRO A 62 0.42 -0.29 17.43
C PRO A 62 1.01 -0.90 16.14
N LEU A 63 2.34 -0.87 16.00
CA LEU A 63 3.11 -1.41 14.87
C LEU A 63 3.87 -2.70 15.25
N SER A 64 3.62 -3.27 16.43
CA SER A 64 4.18 -4.55 16.88
C SER A 64 3.93 -5.66 15.84
N PRO A 65 4.82 -6.66 15.69
CA PRO A 65 4.74 -7.68 14.65
C PRO A 65 3.40 -8.42 14.54
#